data_AF-A0A812I7A0-F1
#
_entry.id   AF-A0A812I7A0-F1
#
_cell.length_a   1.000
_cell.length_b   1.000
_cell.length_c   1.000
_cell.angle_alpha   90.00
_cell.angle_beta   90.00
_cell.angle_gamma   90.00
#
_symmetry.space_group_name_H-M   'P 1'
#
loop_
_entity.id
_entity.type
_entity.pdbx_description
1 polymer ?
#
loop_
_entity_poly.entity_id
_entity_poly.type
_entity_poly.pdbx_seq_one_letter_code
_entity_poly.pdbx_strand_id
1 'polypeptide(L)'
;MAAAAPTPEQQREYLRVNVDSDFLYLLEEHGVDLALQYSVAQHYKNVRAFAVFADDRAAVRTAISADFGIRPDTAADRARIACLVTSWEAARLLREEEAKLKAEAKVLGMQKPLAASDRAAMHLALETVRGYAVTEAEEPAAEYLAHKLEQIENGEPTASYLDEVISRKEANSLQLQTVLDNQGRLRVTRQRPKGKLPQGTEDLRAKIRLEASTWVMLSAKCRGRAYLQGLELSHFDRYLEYLLGDRCYTLQVSSAMPSSSTAGQDRHTLPVPWGVLLQYEYEMRKWAINRILLSHHELHFTSQVALARRSGHDEQAQLPPLKWSRKGEKGDKGRGKGSGKTGSKTDGRIKVGDSWFDLVSKTPDGRELCYAFNIKRGCQNKGCKRVHACRIKGCQGNHPAFQHGAQGGS
;
A
#
# COMPACT_ATOMS: atom_id res chain seq x y z
N MET A 1 50.76 -7.98 -2.66
CA MET A 1 50.70 -6.64 -3.28
C MET A 1 49.63 -5.86 -2.55
N ALA A 2 50.01 -4.93 -1.67
CA ALA A 2 49.03 -4.08 -0.98
C ALA A 2 48.37 -3.17 -2.01
N ALA A 3 47.05 -3.23 -2.14
CA ALA A 3 46.31 -2.32 -3.01
C ALA A 3 46.62 -0.87 -2.58
N ALA A 4 46.99 -0.02 -3.53
CA ALA A 4 47.23 1.39 -3.25
C ALA A 4 45.99 2.01 -2.58
N ALA A 5 46.20 2.85 -1.56
CA ALA A 5 45.09 3.54 -0.90
C ALA A 5 44.29 4.33 -1.95
N PRO A 6 42.95 4.24 -1.95
CA PRO A 6 42.12 4.88 -2.97
C PRO A 6 42.31 6.39 -2.91
N THR A 7 42.43 7.02 -4.08
CA THR A 7 42.57 8.48 -4.17
C THR A 7 41.31 9.19 -3.64
N PRO A 8 41.40 10.47 -3.21
CA PRO A 8 40.23 11.21 -2.73
C PRO A 8 39.07 11.25 -3.73
N GLU A 9 39.38 11.27 -5.03
CA GLU A 9 38.38 11.21 -6.11
C GLU A 9 37.69 9.85 -6.17
N GLN A 10 38.45 8.76 -6.06
CA GLN A 10 37.90 7.39 -6.02
C GLN A 10 37.03 7.17 -4.77
N GLN A 11 37.40 7.77 -3.63
CA GLN A 11 36.61 7.71 -2.41
C GLN A 11 35.25 8.40 -2.60
N ARG A 12 35.23 9.61 -3.16
CA ARG A 12 33.99 10.35 -3.45
C ARG A 12 33.08 9.62 -4.44
N GLU A 13 33.66 9.05 -5.49
CA GLU A 13 32.89 8.28 -6.47
C GLU A 13 32.27 7.03 -5.83
N TYR A 14 33.03 6.32 -4.98
CA TYR A 14 32.51 5.17 -4.26
C TYR A 14 31.33 5.57 -3.35
N LEU A 15 31.48 6.65 -2.58
CA LEU A 15 30.44 7.14 -1.67
C LEU A 15 29.17 7.48 -2.46
N ARG A 16 29.30 8.21 -3.57
CA ARG A 16 28.17 8.60 -4.43
C ARG A 16 27.38 7.41 -4.98
N VAL A 17 28.07 6.32 -5.34
CA VAL A 17 27.45 5.18 -6.03
C VAL A 17 26.87 4.15 -5.05
N ASN A 18 27.52 3.94 -3.90
CA ASN A 18 27.24 2.79 -3.03
C ASN A 18 26.53 3.13 -1.72
N VAL A 19 26.41 4.41 -1.39
CA VAL A 19 25.93 4.87 -0.09
C VAL A 19 24.69 5.75 -0.27
N ASP A 20 23.70 5.59 0.61
CA ASP A 20 22.51 6.43 0.61
C ASP A 20 22.88 7.90 0.88
N SER A 21 22.32 8.82 0.08
CA SER A 21 22.60 10.26 0.17
C SER A 21 22.33 10.84 1.57
N ASP A 22 21.27 10.37 2.23
CA ASP A 22 20.90 10.83 3.57
C ASP A 22 21.93 10.42 4.62
N PHE A 23 22.58 9.25 4.43
CA PHE A 23 23.64 8.81 5.32
C PHE A 23 24.93 9.61 5.12
N LEU A 24 25.29 9.93 3.87
CA LEU A 24 26.43 10.80 3.59
C LEU A 24 26.25 12.19 4.18
N TYR A 25 25.08 12.79 3.98
CA TYR A 25 24.75 14.11 4.52
C TYR A 25 24.88 14.13 6.06
N LEU A 26 24.39 13.08 6.73
CA LEU A 26 24.51 12.94 8.18
C LEU A 26 25.97 12.93 8.64
N LEU A 27 26.86 12.21 7.94
CA LEU A 27 28.28 12.15 8.28
C LEU A 27 28.99 13.48 8.00
N GLU A 28 28.66 14.16 6.91
CA GLU A 28 29.21 15.47 6.55
C GLU A 28 28.79 16.56 7.55
N GLU A 29 27.51 16.58 7.95
CA GLU A 29 26.97 17.53 8.94
C GLU A 29 27.70 17.45 10.29
N HIS A 30 28.08 16.24 10.69
CA HIS A 30 28.79 15.99 11.95
C HIS A 30 30.32 16.08 11.81
N GLY A 31 30.84 16.48 10.65
CA GLY A 31 32.26 16.77 10.43
C GLY A 31 33.15 15.52 10.35
N VAL A 32 32.61 14.39 9.90
CA VAL A 32 33.40 13.17 9.69
C VAL A 32 34.31 13.34 8.47
N ASP A 33 35.62 13.12 8.62
CA ASP A 33 36.60 13.24 7.54
C ASP A 33 36.35 12.27 6.37
N LEU A 34 36.68 12.65 5.13
CA LEU A 34 36.41 11.87 3.91
C LEU A 34 36.99 10.44 3.97
N ALA A 35 38.21 10.26 4.48
CA ALA A 35 38.81 8.94 4.58
C ALA A 35 38.04 8.05 5.57
N LEU A 36 37.50 8.67 6.64
CA LEU A 36 36.68 7.99 7.62
C LEU A 36 35.27 7.69 7.10
N GLN A 37 34.66 8.62 6.37
CA GLN A 37 33.40 8.38 5.67
C GLN A 37 33.52 7.19 4.73
N TYR A 38 34.58 7.14 3.91
CA TYR A 38 34.85 6.01 3.02
C TYR A 38 35.01 4.69 3.79
N SER A 39 35.75 4.68 4.91
CA SER A 39 35.94 3.48 5.72
C SER A 39 34.63 3.00 6.35
N VAL A 40 33.83 3.89 6.90
CA VAL A 40 32.52 3.56 7.50
C VAL A 40 31.57 3.04 6.43
N ALA A 41 31.57 3.67 5.25
CA ALA A 41 30.75 3.31 4.11
C ALA A 41 31.01 1.90 3.54
N GLN A 42 32.21 1.34 3.75
CA GLN A 42 32.50 -0.05 3.37
C GLN A 42 31.59 -1.05 4.12
N HIS A 43 31.22 -0.72 5.35
CA HIS A 43 30.43 -1.59 6.23
C HIS A 43 28.98 -1.15 6.33
N TYR A 44 28.73 0.15 6.42
CA TYR A 44 27.40 0.73 6.63
C TYR A 44 27.01 1.59 5.43
N LYS A 45 25.96 1.18 4.71
CA LYS A 45 25.51 1.87 3.48
C LYS A 45 24.32 2.80 3.69
N ASN A 46 23.67 2.72 4.86
CA ASN A 46 22.45 3.47 5.15
C ASN A 46 22.30 3.78 6.65
N VAL A 47 21.52 4.81 6.96
CA VAL A 47 21.25 5.30 8.32
C VAL A 47 20.67 4.20 9.21
N ARG A 48 19.84 3.30 8.65
CA ARG A 48 19.17 2.23 9.43
C ARG A 48 20.15 1.19 9.95
N ALA A 49 21.10 0.76 9.14
CA ALA A 49 22.14 -0.18 9.55
C ALA A 49 23.09 0.48 10.56
N PHE A 50 23.46 1.73 10.29
CA PHE A 50 24.33 2.49 11.18
C PHE A 50 23.69 2.76 12.55
N ALA A 51 22.38 3.05 12.62
CA ALA A 51 21.70 3.33 13.88
C ALA A 51 21.61 2.13 14.85
N VAL A 52 21.88 0.89 14.40
CA VAL A 52 21.59 -0.35 15.17
C VAL A 52 22.84 -1.20 15.41
N PHE A 53 24.01 -0.83 14.90
CA PHE A 53 25.20 -1.68 15.05
C PHE A 53 25.68 -1.81 16.50
N ALA A 54 25.26 -0.91 17.40
CA ALA A 54 25.57 -0.94 18.81
C ALA A 54 24.38 -0.41 19.63
N ASP A 55 24.35 -0.75 20.92
CA ASP A 55 23.26 -0.38 21.83
C ASP A 55 23.53 0.90 22.63
N ASP A 56 24.80 1.19 22.95
CA ASP A 56 25.19 2.32 23.78
C ASP A 56 26.48 3.01 23.27
N ARG A 57 26.75 4.22 23.80
CA ARG A 57 27.91 5.02 23.40
C ARG A 57 29.25 4.35 23.73
N ALA A 58 29.31 3.47 24.72
CA ALA A 58 30.55 2.79 25.08
C ALA A 58 30.87 1.70 24.04
N ALA A 59 29.88 0.89 23.70
CA ALA A 59 29.94 -0.12 22.65
C ALA A 59 30.32 0.51 21.29
N VAL A 60 29.74 1.66 20.95
CA VAL A 60 30.09 2.41 19.73
C VAL A 60 31.56 2.80 19.71
N ARG A 61 32.09 3.34 20.82
CA ARG A 61 33.51 3.72 20.89
C ARG A 61 34.42 2.51 20.74
N THR A 62 34.08 1.41 21.39
CA THR A 62 34.83 0.15 21.28
C THR A 62 34.81 -0.39 19.86
N ALA A 63 33.65 -0.41 19.20
CA ALA A 63 33.51 -0.85 17.82
C ALA A 63 34.29 0.05 16.86
N ILE A 64 34.23 1.38 17.01
CA ILE A 64 34.99 2.32 16.17
C ILE A 64 36.50 2.06 16.28
N SER A 65 37.00 1.85 17.49
CA SER A 65 38.42 1.55 17.69
C SER A 65 38.84 0.19 17.15
N ALA A 66 37.95 -0.81 17.19
CA ALA A 66 38.22 -2.15 16.66
C ALA A 66 38.16 -2.20 15.12
N ASP A 67 37.14 -1.60 14.52
CA ASP A 67 36.82 -1.74 13.10
C ASP A 67 37.62 -0.76 12.23
N PHE A 68 37.84 0.47 12.71
CA PHE A 68 38.50 1.54 11.95
C PHE A 68 39.91 1.85 12.44
N GLY A 69 40.37 1.16 13.49
CA GLY A 69 41.73 1.31 14.02
C GLY A 69 42.01 2.68 14.67
N ILE A 70 40.98 3.48 14.95
CA ILE A 70 41.14 4.80 15.58
C ILE A 70 41.23 4.61 17.10
N ARG A 71 42.44 4.75 17.65
CA ARG A 71 42.67 4.68 19.10
C ARG A 71 42.58 6.06 19.74
N PRO A 72 42.03 6.20 20.96
CA PRO A 72 41.84 7.48 21.63
C PRO A 72 43.15 8.10 22.20
N ASP A 73 44.29 7.81 21.58
CA ASP A 73 45.62 8.17 22.07
C ASP A 73 45.88 9.68 21.90
N THR A 74 45.51 10.25 20.74
CA THR A 74 45.67 11.68 20.46
C THR A 74 44.37 12.47 20.61
N ALA A 75 44.48 13.79 20.82
CA ALA A 75 43.30 14.67 20.86
C ALA A 75 42.55 14.69 19.51
N ALA A 76 43.28 14.57 18.39
CA ALA A 76 42.70 14.50 17.05
C ALA A 76 41.88 13.20 16.86
N ASP A 77 42.42 12.06 17.30
CA ASP A 77 41.71 10.78 17.20
C ASP A 77 40.48 10.73 18.12
N ARG A 78 40.58 11.31 19.33
CA ARG A 78 39.41 11.48 20.20
C ARG A 78 38.32 12.34 19.58
N ALA A 79 38.70 13.41 18.85
CA ALA A 79 37.74 14.24 18.13
C ALA A 79 37.05 13.47 16.99
N ARG A 80 37.81 12.67 16.21
CA ARG A 80 37.25 11.82 15.15
C ARG A 80 36.27 10.77 15.69
N ILE A 81 36.62 10.12 16.80
CA ILE A 81 35.70 9.18 17.50
C ILE A 81 34.45 9.93 17.96
N ALA A 82 34.60 11.15 18.51
CA ALA A 82 33.46 11.94 18.97
C ALA A 82 32.50 12.29 17.82
N CYS A 83 33.00 12.72 16.65
CA CYS A 83 32.18 12.99 15.46
C CYS A 83 31.38 11.78 14.99
N LEU A 84 31.97 10.57 15.05
CA LEU A 84 31.25 9.34 14.70
C LEU A 84 30.22 8.92 15.75
N VAL A 85 30.54 9.11 17.03
CA VAL A 85 29.58 8.84 18.11
C VAL A 85 28.38 9.78 18.00
N THR A 86 28.60 11.07 17.73
CA THR A 86 27.51 12.05 17.58
C THR A 86 26.69 11.78 16.33
N SER A 87 27.31 11.44 15.19
CA SER A 87 26.57 11.06 13.99
C SER A 87 25.74 9.79 14.19
N TRP A 88 26.23 8.83 14.99
CA TRP A 88 25.46 7.63 15.36
C TRP A 88 24.27 7.95 16.27
N GLU A 89 24.44 8.84 17.25
CA GLU A 89 23.34 9.31 18.10
C GLU A 89 22.26 10.00 17.26
N ALA A 90 22.67 10.87 16.32
CA ALA A 90 21.76 11.53 15.40
C ALA A 90 21.04 10.52 14.47
N ALA A 91 21.74 9.49 13.97
CA ALA A 91 21.12 8.41 13.19
C ALA A 91 20.00 7.69 13.96
N ARG A 92 20.20 7.45 15.27
CA ARG A 92 19.18 6.84 16.13
C ARG A 92 17.97 7.73 16.32
N LEU A 93 18.19 9.02 16.59
CA LEU A 93 17.10 10.00 16.73
C LEU A 93 16.26 10.10 15.45
N LEU A 94 16.91 10.21 14.29
CA LEU A 94 16.22 10.25 13.00
C LEU A 94 15.34 9.01 12.79
N ARG A 95 15.87 7.82 13.12
CA ARG A 95 15.10 6.57 13.01
C ARG A 95 13.89 6.53 13.95
N GLU A 96 14.04 7.02 15.18
CA GLU A 96 12.94 7.08 16.15
C GLU A 96 11.85 8.07 15.70
N GLU A 97 12.25 9.24 15.19
CA GLU A 97 11.33 10.22 14.62
C GLU A 97 10.62 9.70 13.36
N GLU A 98 11.33 9.05 12.43
CA GLU A 98 10.73 8.38 11.28
C GLU A 98 9.70 7.32 11.70
N ALA A 99 10.03 6.53 12.73
CA ALA A 99 9.13 5.52 13.26
C ALA A 99 7.87 6.16 13.88
N LYS A 100 8.03 7.28 14.59
CA LYS A 100 6.93 8.06 15.17
C LYS A 100 6.05 8.68 14.08
N LEU A 101 6.64 9.34 13.09
CA LEU A 101 5.91 9.92 11.95
C LEU A 101 5.13 8.85 11.18
N LYS A 102 5.72 7.67 10.99
CA LYS A 102 5.03 6.53 10.37
C LYS A 102 3.87 6.03 11.23
N ALA A 103 4.02 6.00 12.55
CA ALA A 103 2.96 5.62 13.47
C ALA A 103 1.83 6.66 13.47
N GLU A 104 2.16 7.95 13.49
CA GLU A 104 1.20 9.06 13.44
C GLU A 104 0.41 9.05 12.12
N ALA A 105 1.08 8.88 10.98
CA ALA A 105 0.41 8.75 9.68
C ALA A 105 -0.60 7.60 9.68
N LYS A 106 -0.23 6.45 10.25
CA LYS A 106 -1.13 5.28 10.37
C LYS A 106 -2.33 5.56 11.28
N VAL A 107 -2.14 6.27 12.39
CA VAL A 107 -3.23 6.65 13.30
C VAL A 107 -4.19 7.64 12.63
N LEU A 108 -3.65 8.58 11.86
CA LEU A 108 -4.44 9.60 11.14
C LEU A 108 -5.04 9.06 9.82
N GLY A 109 -4.75 7.82 9.43
CA GLY A 109 -5.16 7.26 8.14
C GLY A 109 -4.56 7.99 6.94
N MET A 110 -3.43 8.66 7.14
CA MET A 110 -2.68 9.36 6.09
C MET A 110 -1.69 8.39 5.45
N GLN A 111 -1.43 8.60 4.16
CA GLN A 111 -0.40 7.85 3.46
C GLN A 111 0.95 8.11 4.12
N LYS A 112 1.77 7.06 4.19
CA LYS A 112 3.15 7.18 4.66
C LYS A 112 3.89 8.21 3.80
N PRO A 113 4.45 9.29 4.39
CA PRO A 113 5.25 10.25 3.65
C PRO A 113 6.42 9.54 2.97
N LEU A 114 6.65 9.90 1.71
CA LEU A 114 7.76 9.39 0.93
C LEU A 114 9.03 10.18 1.27
N ALA A 115 10.14 9.47 1.54
CA ALA A 115 11.42 10.09 1.86
C ALA A 115 11.88 11.04 0.74
N ALA A 116 12.54 12.14 1.10
CA ALA A 116 12.96 13.16 0.13
C ALA A 116 14.01 12.61 -0.86
N SER A 117 14.96 11.83 -0.37
CA SER A 117 15.94 11.09 -1.18
C SER A 117 15.29 10.15 -2.19
N ASP A 118 14.28 9.39 -1.76
CA ASP A 118 13.52 8.50 -2.63
C ASP A 118 12.79 9.27 -3.73
N ARG A 119 12.19 10.42 -3.42
CA ARG A 119 11.55 11.29 -4.41
C ARG A 119 12.55 11.82 -5.42
N ALA A 120 13.71 12.32 -4.95
CA ALA A 120 14.75 12.83 -5.82
C ALA A 120 15.29 11.74 -6.77
N ALA A 121 15.53 10.53 -6.27
CA ALA A 121 15.98 9.40 -7.09
C ALA A 121 14.95 9.00 -8.15
N MET A 122 13.66 8.99 -7.81
CA MET A 122 12.58 8.72 -8.77
C MET A 122 12.43 9.83 -9.81
N HIS A 123 12.57 11.09 -9.40
CA HIS A 123 12.54 12.23 -10.31
C HIS A 123 13.67 12.16 -11.34
N LEU A 124 14.90 11.90 -10.87
CA LEU A 124 16.06 11.73 -11.73
C LEU A 124 15.88 10.57 -12.72
N ALA A 125 15.28 9.46 -12.27
CA ALA A 125 14.97 8.33 -13.15
C ALA A 125 13.97 8.73 -14.25
N LEU A 126 12.95 9.53 -13.93
CA LEU A 126 11.98 10.03 -14.90
C LEU A 126 12.64 10.97 -15.93
N GLU A 127 13.48 11.90 -15.48
CA GLU A 127 14.24 12.81 -16.36
C GLU A 127 15.18 12.04 -17.29
N THR A 128 15.83 10.99 -16.77
CA THR A 128 16.70 10.12 -17.56
C THR A 128 15.92 9.41 -18.67
N VAL A 129 14.70 8.93 -18.37
CA VAL A 129 13.84 8.27 -19.36
C VAL A 129 13.29 9.25 -20.40
N ARG A 130 12.94 10.48 -19.98
CA ARG A 130 12.39 11.51 -20.87
C ARG A 130 13.45 12.22 -21.71
N GLY A 131 14.69 12.30 -21.23
CA GLY A 131 15.80 13.02 -21.88
C GLY A 131 15.75 14.54 -21.71
N TYR A 132 14.88 15.07 -20.84
CA TYR A 132 14.76 16.49 -20.52
C TYR A 132 14.28 16.70 -19.09
N ALA A 133 14.49 17.91 -18.57
CA ALA A 133 14.06 18.31 -17.23
C ALA A 133 12.53 18.38 -17.13
N VAL A 134 11.96 17.66 -16.17
CA VAL A 134 10.50 17.53 -16.02
C VAL A 134 9.92 18.79 -15.38
N THR A 135 8.81 19.28 -15.94
CA THR A 135 8.11 20.44 -15.39
C THR A 135 7.15 20.05 -14.26
N GLU A 136 6.80 21.00 -13.37
CA GLU A 136 5.86 20.71 -12.25
C GLU A 136 4.46 20.24 -12.68
N ALA A 137 4.08 20.46 -13.95
CA ALA A 137 2.81 19.98 -14.50
C ALA A 137 2.85 18.50 -14.91
N GLU A 138 4.04 17.98 -15.21
CA GLU A 138 4.28 16.61 -15.65
C GLU A 138 4.82 15.71 -14.52
N GLU A 139 5.27 16.33 -13.43
CA GLU A 139 5.64 15.68 -12.18
C GLU A 139 4.38 15.35 -11.36
N PRO A 140 4.19 14.09 -10.92
CA PRO A 140 3.07 13.74 -10.04
C PRO A 140 3.21 14.36 -8.66
N ALA A 141 2.07 14.64 -8.02
CA ALA A 141 2.04 15.11 -6.64
C ALA A 141 2.69 14.11 -5.68
N ALA A 142 3.40 14.60 -4.66
CA ALA A 142 4.09 13.75 -3.69
C ALA A 142 3.13 12.84 -2.92
N GLU A 143 1.95 13.33 -2.58
CA GLU A 143 0.89 12.57 -1.92
C GLU A 143 0.31 11.47 -2.83
N TYR A 144 0.17 11.77 -4.12
CA TYR A 144 -0.33 10.80 -5.10
C TYR A 144 0.67 9.65 -5.30
N LEU A 145 1.95 10.00 -5.46
CA LEU A 145 3.03 9.03 -5.60
C LEU A 145 3.17 8.16 -4.34
N ALA A 146 3.12 8.76 -3.14
CA ALA A 146 3.15 8.04 -1.88
C ALA A 146 1.96 7.07 -1.74
N HIS A 147 0.76 7.49 -2.16
CA HIS A 147 -0.42 6.63 -2.14
C HIS A 147 -0.26 5.40 -3.03
N LYS A 148 0.22 5.58 -4.26
CA LYS A 148 0.47 4.46 -5.18
C LYS A 148 1.56 3.53 -4.67
N LEU A 149 2.62 4.08 -4.08
CA LEU A 149 3.67 3.26 -3.49
C LEU A 149 3.13 2.38 -2.35
N GLU A 150 2.30 2.92 -1.47
CA GLU A 150 1.67 2.16 -0.39
C GLU A 150 0.79 1.01 -0.93
N GLN A 151 0.01 1.26 -1.99
CA GLN A 151 -0.77 0.21 -2.65
C GLN A 151 0.12 -0.93 -3.19
N ILE A 152 1.26 -0.59 -3.78
CA ILE A 152 2.25 -1.56 -4.28
C ILE A 152 2.93 -2.30 -3.13
N GLU A 153 3.27 -1.62 -2.03
CA GLU A 153 3.87 -2.24 -0.84
C GLU A 153 2.90 -3.25 -0.21
N ASN A 154 1.61 -2.90 -0.12
CA ASN A 154 0.54 -3.77 0.41
C ASN A 154 0.15 -4.91 -0.54
N GLY A 155 0.57 -4.87 -1.81
CA GLY A 155 0.24 -5.88 -2.81
C GLY A 155 -1.16 -5.74 -3.40
N GLU A 156 -1.80 -4.58 -3.23
CA GLU A 156 -3.14 -4.27 -3.73
C GLU A 156 -3.10 -3.01 -4.62
N PRO A 157 -2.36 -2.99 -5.74
CA PRO A 157 -2.42 -1.91 -6.70
C PRO A 157 -3.85 -1.75 -7.23
N THR A 158 -4.35 -0.52 -7.29
CA THR A 158 -5.66 -0.21 -7.88
C THR A 158 -5.53 0.88 -8.94
N ALA A 159 -6.49 0.96 -9.87
CA ALA A 159 -6.58 2.11 -10.77
C ALA A 159 -7.13 3.32 -10.00
N SER A 160 -6.49 4.49 -10.15
CA SER A 160 -7.05 5.76 -9.64
C SER A 160 -8.09 6.31 -10.60
N TYR A 161 -9.04 7.09 -10.10
CA TYR A 161 -9.85 7.92 -10.99
C TYR A 161 -9.01 9.08 -11.57
N LEU A 162 -9.39 9.60 -12.73
CA LEU A 162 -8.62 10.66 -13.42
C LEU A 162 -8.63 12.00 -12.65
N ASP A 163 -9.63 12.23 -11.79
CA ASP A 163 -9.65 13.36 -10.85
C ASP A 163 -8.69 13.15 -9.67
N GLU A 164 -8.26 11.93 -9.39
CA GLU A 164 -7.27 11.62 -8.34
C GLU A 164 -5.82 11.65 -8.87
N VAL A 165 -5.62 11.62 -10.20
CA VAL A 165 -4.31 11.79 -10.83
C VAL A 165 -3.95 13.28 -10.83
N ILE A 166 -3.05 13.69 -9.95
CA ILE A 166 -2.78 15.11 -9.67
C ILE A 166 -1.29 15.41 -9.84
N SER A 167 -0.98 16.51 -10.52
CA SER A 167 0.40 16.97 -10.71
C SER A 167 0.88 17.76 -9.50
N ARG A 168 2.18 17.94 -9.37
CA ARG A 168 2.78 18.82 -8.35
C ARG A 168 2.24 20.26 -8.48
N LYS A 169 2.10 20.77 -9.70
CA LYS A 169 1.50 22.10 -9.96
C LYS A 169 0.07 22.18 -9.44
N GLU A 170 -0.75 21.16 -9.70
CA GLU A 170 -2.13 21.11 -9.20
C GLU A 170 -2.16 20.99 -7.67
N ALA A 171 -1.31 20.16 -7.07
CA ALA A 171 -1.22 20.01 -5.62
C ALA A 171 -0.85 21.32 -4.91
N ASN A 172 0.08 22.09 -5.46
CA ASN A 172 0.45 23.41 -4.94
C ASN A 172 -0.70 24.42 -5.01
N SER A 173 -1.64 24.25 -5.95
CA SER A 173 -2.81 25.12 -6.11
C SER A 173 -3.98 24.71 -5.21
N LEU A 174 -3.96 23.52 -4.60
CA LEU A 174 -5.01 23.03 -3.71
C LEU A 174 -4.83 23.63 -2.31
N GLN A 175 -5.71 24.56 -1.96
CA GLN A 175 -5.77 25.13 -0.61
C GLN A 175 -6.22 24.08 0.41
N LEU A 176 -5.54 24.03 1.56
CA LEU A 176 -5.91 23.22 2.72
C LEU A 176 -7.30 23.66 3.22
N GLN A 177 -8.35 22.87 2.95
CA GLN A 177 -9.67 23.09 3.54
C GLN A 177 -9.69 22.57 4.99
N THR A 178 -9.79 23.48 5.95
CA THR A 178 -10.16 23.17 7.33
C THR A 178 -11.68 23.15 7.44
N VAL A 179 -12.27 21.95 7.54
CA VAL A 179 -13.72 21.82 7.75
C VAL A 179 -14.03 21.99 9.23
N LEU A 180 -14.80 23.02 9.57
CA LEU A 180 -15.43 23.18 10.88
C LEU A 180 -16.68 22.28 10.92
N ASP A 181 -16.78 21.44 11.95
CA ASP A 181 -18.01 20.68 12.22
C ASP A 181 -19.13 21.63 12.69
N ASN A 182 -20.39 21.25 12.52
CA ASN A 182 -21.58 22.01 12.98
C ASN A 182 -21.62 22.23 14.51
N GLN A 183 -20.69 21.61 15.24
CA GLN A 183 -20.48 21.73 16.68
C GLN A 183 -19.31 22.65 17.05
N GLY A 184 -18.72 23.38 16.09
CA GLY A 184 -17.58 24.27 16.32
C GLY A 184 -16.26 23.55 16.60
N ARG A 185 -16.23 22.21 16.42
CA ARG A 185 -15.03 21.39 16.63
C ARG A 185 -14.27 21.29 15.31
N LEU A 186 -13.02 21.74 15.29
CA LEU A 186 -12.12 21.57 14.14
C LEU A 186 -11.85 20.07 13.94
N ARG A 187 -12.49 19.45 12.94
CA ARG A 187 -12.05 18.15 12.42
C ARG A 187 -11.22 18.42 11.19
N VAL A 188 -9.90 18.35 11.36
CA VAL A 188 -8.96 18.29 10.22
C VAL A 188 -9.16 16.92 9.55
N THR A 189 -10.18 16.83 8.69
CA THR A 189 -10.40 15.68 7.82
C THR A 189 -9.74 16.04 6.51
N ARG A 190 -8.44 15.77 6.40
CA ARG A 190 -7.68 16.08 5.19
C ARG A 190 -8.16 15.13 4.09
N GLN A 191 -9.09 15.60 3.25
CA GLN A 191 -9.58 14.82 2.11
C GLN A 191 -8.44 14.59 1.11
N ARG A 192 -8.52 13.49 0.36
CA ARG A 192 -7.60 13.26 -0.75
C ARG A 192 -7.74 14.44 -1.72
N PRO A 193 -6.63 15.06 -2.13
CA PRO A 193 -6.69 16.10 -3.14
C PRO A 193 -7.39 15.49 -4.37
N LYS A 194 -8.34 16.25 -4.95
CA LYS A 194 -9.03 15.92 -6.19
C LYS A 194 -8.78 17.06 -7.17
N GLY A 195 -8.21 16.73 -8.31
CA GLY A 195 -8.02 17.62 -9.45
C GLY A 195 -9.26 17.72 -10.31
N LYS A 196 -9.13 18.45 -11.42
CA LYS A 196 -10.21 18.59 -12.40
C LYS A 196 -10.30 17.34 -13.26
N LEU A 197 -11.53 16.88 -13.50
CA LEU A 197 -11.79 15.81 -14.48
C LEU A 197 -11.47 16.34 -15.89
N PRO A 198 -10.80 15.57 -16.76
CA PRO A 198 -10.47 16.03 -18.10
C PRO A 198 -11.73 16.36 -18.89
N GLN A 199 -11.77 17.51 -19.56
CA GLN A 199 -12.92 17.96 -20.34
C GLN A 199 -12.71 17.80 -21.84
N GLY A 200 -11.45 17.73 -22.27
CA GLY A 200 -11.09 17.51 -23.67
C GLY A 200 -10.00 16.46 -23.85
N THR A 201 -9.69 16.20 -25.11
CA THR A 201 -8.66 15.24 -25.54
C THR A 201 -7.28 15.60 -25.01
N GLU A 202 -6.90 16.87 -25.01
CA GLU A 202 -5.60 17.32 -24.47
C GLU A 202 -5.50 17.17 -22.95
N ASP A 203 -6.58 17.46 -22.21
CA ASP A 203 -6.62 17.24 -20.76
C ASP A 203 -6.46 15.75 -20.44
N LEU A 204 -7.11 14.88 -21.21
CA LEU A 204 -6.98 13.43 -21.06
C LEU A 204 -5.55 12.98 -21.35
N ARG A 205 -4.92 13.47 -22.43
CA ARG A 205 -3.51 13.16 -22.73
C ARG A 205 -2.60 13.60 -21.58
N ALA A 206 -2.80 14.79 -21.03
CA ALA A 206 -2.02 15.27 -19.90
C ALA A 206 -2.17 14.37 -18.67
N LYS A 207 -3.41 13.98 -18.30
CA LYS A 207 -3.66 13.09 -17.16
C LYS A 207 -3.07 11.69 -17.35
N ILE A 208 -3.20 11.08 -18.53
CA ILE A 208 -2.64 9.75 -18.79
C ILE A 208 -1.11 9.78 -18.85
N ARG A 209 -0.51 10.84 -19.41
CA ARG A 209 0.96 11.00 -19.38
C ARG A 209 1.50 11.26 -17.97
N LEU A 210 0.72 11.94 -17.12
CA LEU A 210 1.06 12.11 -15.71
C LEU A 210 0.95 10.78 -14.94
N GLU A 211 -0.07 9.97 -15.24
CA GLU A 211 -0.17 8.60 -14.74
C GLU A 211 1.04 7.76 -15.22
N ALA A 212 1.44 7.91 -16.48
CA ALA A 212 2.64 7.26 -17.03
C ALA A 212 3.91 7.64 -16.27
N SER A 213 4.13 8.95 -16.02
CA SER A 213 5.22 9.45 -15.18
C SER A 213 5.21 8.79 -13.80
N THR A 214 4.02 8.69 -13.18
CA THR A 214 3.86 8.08 -11.85
C THR A 214 4.32 6.63 -11.85
N TRP A 215 3.88 5.82 -12.83
CA TRP A 215 4.24 4.41 -12.88
C TRP A 215 5.71 4.17 -13.24
N VAL A 216 6.33 5.04 -14.04
CA VAL A 216 7.78 4.99 -14.33
C VAL A 216 8.61 5.35 -13.10
N MET A 217 8.20 6.36 -12.33
CA MET A 217 8.83 6.67 -11.04
C MET A 217 8.73 5.46 -10.08
N LEU A 218 7.55 4.83 -9.99
CA LEU A 218 7.34 3.66 -9.15
C LEU A 218 8.14 2.43 -9.64
N SER A 219 8.30 2.23 -10.95
CA SER A 219 9.11 1.12 -11.48
C SER A 219 10.59 1.29 -11.14
N ALA A 220 11.10 2.53 -11.14
CA ALA A 220 12.45 2.84 -10.71
C ALA A 220 12.70 2.52 -9.23
N LYS A 221 11.71 2.75 -8.36
CA LYS A 221 11.80 2.42 -6.92
C LYS A 221 11.54 0.94 -6.63
N CYS A 222 10.55 0.34 -7.27
CA CYS A 222 10.07 -1.02 -7.01
C CYS A 222 10.55 -2.04 -8.04
N ARG A 223 11.84 -2.02 -8.41
CA ARG A 223 12.44 -2.91 -9.43
C ARG A 223 12.21 -4.42 -9.20
N GLY A 224 11.98 -4.81 -7.96
CA GLY A 224 11.68 -6.20 -7.58
C GLY A 224 10.27 -6.68 -7.94
N ARG A 225 9.36 -5.79 -8.39
CA ARG A 225 8.00 -6.17 -8.82
C ARG A 225 8.02 -6.52 -10.30
N ALA A 226 7.80 -7.81 -10.62
CA ALA A 226 7.88 -8.33 -12.00
C ALA A 226 6.96 -7.57 -12.98
N TYR A 227 5.77 -7.16 -12.54
CA TYR A 227 4.81 -6.46 -13.39
C TYR A 227 5.15 -4.99 -13.67
N LEU A 228 6.16 -4.42 -12.99
CA LEU A 228 6.67 -3.08 -13.28
C LEU A 228 7.91 -3.12 -14.19
N GLN A 229 8.43 -4.32 -14.49
CA GLN A 229 9.62 -4.48 -15.33
C GLN A 229 9.27 -4.20 -16.79
N GLY A 230 10.13 -3.43 -17.47
CA GLY A 230 9.93 -3.06 -18.87
C GLY A 230 8.80 -2.05 -19.10
N LEU A 231 8.28 -1.40 -18.04
CA LEU A 231 7.26 -0.37 -18.22
C LEU A 231 7.86 0.92 -18.78
N GLU A 232 7.51 1.23 -20.01
CA GLU A 232 7.90 2.45 -20.73
C GLU A 232 6.76 3.47 -20.87
N LEU A 233 7.11 4.75 -21.05
CA LEU A 233 6.16 5.83 -21.37
C LEU A 233 5.42 5.56 -22.70
N SER A 234 6.11 4.95 -23.67
CA SER A 234 5.59 4.60 -24.99
C SER A 234 4.32 3.73 -24.94
N HIS A 235 4.16 2.90 -23.91
CA HIS A 235 2.97 2.08 -23.71
C HIS A 235 1.72 2.94 -23.44
N PHE A 236 1.89 4.04 -22.72
CA PHE A 236 0.79 4.96 -22.43
C PHE A 236 0.43 5.82 -23.64
N ASP A 237 1.41 6.18 -24.48
CA ASP A 237 1.12 6.87 -25.75
C ASP A 237 0.33 5.98 -26.71
N ARG A 238 0.70 4.69 -26.86
CA ARG A 238 -0.10 3.72 -27.64
C ARG A 238 -1.50 3.54 -27.06
N TYR A 239 -1.62 3.57 -25.74
CA TYR A 239 -2.92 3.52 -25.07
C TYR A 239 -3.78 4.75 -25.39
N LEU A 240 -3.17 5.94 -25.38
CA LEU A 240 -3.84 7.19 -25.78
C LEU A 240 -4.26 7.18 -27.25
N GLU A 241 -3.41 6.69 -28.15
CA GLU A 241 -3.75 6.51 -29.57
C GLU A 241 -4.94 5.57 -29.75
N TYR A 242 -4.99 4.48 -28.98
CA TYR A 242 -6.13 3.56 -28.99
C TYR A 242 -7.43 4.21 -28.48
N LEU A 243 -7.37 4.97 -27.38
CA LEU A 243 -8.54 5.63 -26.79
C LEU A 243 -9.08 6.76 -27.68
N LEU A 244 -8.20 7.54 -28.29
CA LEU A 244 -8.59 8.70 -29.11
C LEU A 244 -8.76 8.35 -30.60
N GLY A 245 -8.37 7.14 -30.99
CA GLY A 245 -8.42 6.63 -32.36
C GLY A 245 -9.78 6.07 -32.78
N ASP A 246 -9.76 5.41 -33.93
CA ASP A 246 -10.91 4.94 -34.70
C ASP A 246 -11.69 3.78 -34.06
N ARG A 247 -11.16 3.24 -32.96
CA ARG A 247 -11.76 2.14 -32.19
C ARG A 247 -12.55 2.61 -30.96
N CYS A 248 -12.34 3.84 -30.52
CA CYS A 248 -12.92 4.36 -29.28
C CYS A 248 -13.54 5.74 -29.52
N TYR A 249 -12.78 6.83 -29.40
CA TYR A 249 -13.35 8.18 -29.51
C TYR A 249 -13.83 8.52 -30.93
N THR A 250 -13.09 8.12 -31.96
CA THR A 250 -13.49 8.31 -33.37
C THR A 250 -14.07 7.03 -33.96
N LEU A 251 -14.88 6.30 -33.17
CA LEU A 251 -15.42 5.00 -33.54
C LEU A 251 -16.06 5.01 -34.93
N GLN A 252 -15.45 4.27 -35.86
CA GLN A 252 -15.96 4.11 -37.22
C GLN A 252 -16.74 2.82 -37.33
N VAL A 253 -18.04 2.92 -37.62
CA VAL A 253 -18.88 1.76 -37.90
C VAL A 253 -19.10 1.63 -39.39
N SER A 254 -18.93 0.42 -39.92
CA SER A 254 -19.28 0.14 -41.31
C SER A 254 -20.79 0.24 -41.44
N SER A 255 -21.26 1.13 -42.32
CA SER A 255 -22.67 1.23 -42.64
C SER A 255 -23.11 -0.06 -43.33
N ALA A 256 -23.65 -1.00 -42.57
CA ALA A 256 -24.31 -2.18 -43.11
C ALA A 256 -25.75 -1.83 -43.53
N MET A 257 -25.89 -0.81 -44.39
CA MET A 257 -27.15 -0.57 -45.10
C MET A 257 -26.91 -0.89 -46.58
N PRO A 258 -27.53 -1.95 -47.13
CA PRO A 258 -27.42 -2.26 -48.54
C PRO A 258 -28.37 -1.32 -49.31
N SER A 259 -27.96 -0.08 -49.53
CA SER A 259 -28.56 0.73 -50.60
C SER A 259 -27.59 0.79 -51.77
N SER A 260 -28.04 0.18 -52.85
CA SER A 260 -27.46 0.08 -54.19
C SER A 260 -26.38 1.11 -54.56
N SER A 261 -25.29 0.55 -55.08
CA SER A 261 -24.41 1.14 -56.11
C SER A 261 -23.77 2.48 -55.79
N THR A 262 -22.63 2.44 -55.09
CA THR A 262 -21.34 2.99 -55.55
C THR A 262 -20.24 2.41 -54.66
N ALA A 263 -19.15 1.93 -55.26
CA ALA A 263 -18.03 1.32 -54.55
C ALA A 263 -17.26 2.38 -53.74
N GLY A 264 -17.63 2.53 -52.48
CA GLY A 264 -16.92 3.26 -51.44
C GLY A 264 -17.47 2.80 -50.11
N GLN A 265 -16.65 2.12 -49.30
CA GLN A 265 -17.05 1.66 -47.99
C GLN A 265 -17.23 2.87 -47.08
N ASP A 266 -18.40 3.50 -47.10
CA ASP A 266 -18.70 4.70 -46.31
C ASP A 266 -18.71 4.32 -44.82
N ARG A 267 -17.61 4.65 -44.15
CA ARG A 267 -17.44 4.49 -42.72
C ARG A 267 -17.95 5.76 -42.06
N HIS A 268 -19.02 5.64 -41.28
CA HIS A 268 -19.55 6.78 -40.53
C HIS A 268 -18.99 6.78 -39.11
N THR A 269 -18.53 7.96 -38.66
CA THR A 269 -18.07 8.16 -37.29
C THR A 269 -19.28 8.25 -36.36
N LEU A 270 -19.33 7.41 -35.33
CA LEU A 270 -20.32 7.51 -34.27
C LEU A 270 -19.83 8.49 -33.21
N PRO A 271 -20.64 9.50 -32.82
CA PRO A 271 -20.25 10.43 -31.77
C PRO A 271 -20.30 9.71 -30.40
N VAL A 272 -19.14 9.41 -29.84
CA VAL A 272 -19.05 8.81 -28.50
C VAL A 272 -19.13 9.91 -27.43
N PRO A 273 -20.10 9.84 -26.49
CA PRO A 273 -20.17 10.81 -25.39
C PRO A 273 -18.90 10.77 -24.53
N TRP A 274 -18.36 11.95 -24.20
CA TRP A 274 -17.10 12.07 -23.46
C TRP A 274 -17.09 11.30 -22.13
N GLY A 275 -18.18 11.37 -21.35
CA GLY A 275 -18.30 10.63 -20.09
C GLY A 275 -18.23 9.10 -20.26
N VAL A 276 -18.74 8.56 -21.38
CA VAL A 276 -18.65 7.13 -21.69
C VAL A 276 -17.21 6.74 -21.99
N LEU A 277 -16.48 7.59 -22.73
CA LEU A 277 -15.05 7.37 -22.99
C LEU A 277 -14.24 7.36 -21.69
N LEU A 278 -14.49 8.30 -20.77
CA LEU A 278 -13.79 8.35 -19.48
C LEU A 278 -14.11 7.13 -18.59
N GLN A 279 -15.35 6.65 -18.60
CA GLN A 279 -15.71 5.44 -17.86
C GLN A 279 -15.03 4.21 -18.46
N TYR A 280 -15.00 4.11 -19.79
CA TYR A 280 -14.33 3.03 -20.50
C TYR A 280 -12.83 3.00 -20.20
N GLU A 281 -12.18 4.17 -20.24
CA GLU A 281 -10.78 4.38 -19.86
C GLU A 281 -10.49 3.83 -18.46
N TYR A 282 -11.30 4.21 -17.47
CA TYR A 282 -11.15 3.75 -16.09
C TYR A 282 -11.28 2.23 -15.96
N GLU A 283 -12.31 1.64 -16.57
CA GLU A 283 -12.51 0.19 -16.52
C GLU A 283 -11.38 -0.57 -17.24
N MET A 284 -10.79 -0.01 -18.31
CA MET A 284 -9.63 -0.61 -18.97
C MET A 284 -8.39 -0.62 -18.07
N ARG A 285 -8.05 0.51 -17.43
CA ARG A 285 -6.90 0.54 -16.49
C ARG A 285 -7.12 -0.38 -15.30
N LYS A 286 -8.34 -0.41 -14.75
CA LYS A 286 -8.72 -1.33 -13.68
C LYS A 286 -8.60 -2.78 -14.11
N TRP A 287 -9.06 -3.12 -15.31
CA TRP A 287 -8.91 -4.46 -15.87
C TRP A 287 -7.45 -4.85 -16.06
N ALA A 288 -6.60 -3.95 -16.58
CA ALA A 288 -5.18 -4.19 -16.74
C ALA A 288 -4.48 -4.50 -15.41
N ILE A 289 -4.77 -3.71 -14.37
CA ILE A 289 -4.22 -3.92 -13.01
C ILE A 289 -4.74 -5.24 -12.40
N ASN A 290 -6.03 -5.55 -12.56
CA ASN A 290 -6.57 -6.82 -12.08
C ASN A 290 -5.95 -8.03 -12.80
N ARG A 291 -5.68 -7.92 -14.11
CA ARG A 291 -5.02 -8.97 -14.88
C ARG A 291 -3.59 -9.21 -14.41
N ILE A 292 -2.87 -8.14 -14.06
CA ILE A 292 -1.56 -8.21 -13.43
C ILE A 292 -1.64 -8.96 -12.09
N LEU A 293 -2.63 -8.66 -11.26
CA LEU A 293 -2.78 -9.32 -9.96
C LEU A 293 -3.13 -10.80 -10.09
N LEU A 294 -4.00 -11.16 -11.03
CA LEU A 294 -4.36 -12.55 -11.31
C LEU A 294 -3.15 -13.36 -11.79
N SER A 295 -2.38 -12.84 -12.76
CA SER A 295 -1.17 -13.52 -13.23
C SER A 295 -0.11 -13.64 -12.14
N HIS A 296 0.01 -12.64 -11.25
CA HIS A 296 0.92 -12.70 -10.12
C HIS A 296 0.48 -13.70 -9.04
N HIS A 297 -0.83 -13.88 -8.85
CA HIS A 297 -1.37 -14.90 -7.92
C HIS A 297 -1.08 -16.32 -8.42
N GLU A 298 -1.18 -16.54 -9.74
CA GLU A 298 -0.77 -17.79 -10.39
C GLU A 298 0.75 -18.04 -10.28
N LEU A 299 1.57 -16.98 -10.41
CA LEU A 299 3.03 -17.07 -10.21
C LEU A 299 3.40 -17.38 -8.76
N HIS A 300 2.71 -16.80 -7.76
CA HIS A 300 2.94 -17.13 -6.35
C HIS A 300 2.51 -18.56 -6.02
N PHE A 301 1.38 -19.01 -6.56
CA PHE A 301 0.93 -20.39 -6.39
C PHE A 301 1.92 -21.38 -7.00
N THR A 302 2.32 -21.17 -8.26
CA THR A 302 3.27 -22.04 -8.96
C THR A 302 4.68 -21.96 -8.36
N SER A 303 5.12 -20.79 -7.90
CA SER A 303 6.39 -20.61 -7.19
C SER A 303 6.42 -21.37 -5.86
N GLN A 304 5.38 -21.28 -5.03
CA GLN A 304 5.32 -22.05 -3.78
C GLN A 304 5.20 -23.55 -4.03
N VAL A 305 4.44 -23.98 -5.05
CA VAL A 305 4.37 -25.40 -5.45
C VAL A 305 5.71 -25.91 -6.00
N ALA A 306 6.42 -25.09 -6.77
CA ALA A 306 7.75 -25.43 -7.30
C ALA A 306 8.83 -25.43 -6.20
N LEU A 307 8.76 -24.52 -5.23
CA LEU A 307 9.62 -24.53 -4.04
C LEU A 307 9.31 -25.73 -3.16
N ALA A 308 8.04 -26.07 -2.94
CA ALA A 308 7.63 -27.27 -2.23
C ALA A 308 8.10 -28.56 -2.94
N ARG A 309 8.13 -28.58 -4.28
CA ARG A 309 8.71 -29.68 -5.07
C ARG A 309 10.24 -29.74 -4.98
N ARG A 310 10.93 -28.60 -4.91
CA ARG A 310 12.40 -28.54 -4.72
C ARG A 310 12.81 -28.93 -3.30
N SER A 311 11.96 -28.69 -2.31
CA SER A 311 12.11 -29.20 -0.94
C SER A 311 11.80 -30.70 -0.80
N GLY A 312 11.47 -31.39 -1.89
CA GLY A 312 11.06 -32.80 -1.91
C GLY A 312 12.09 -33.79 -2.46
N HIS A 313 13.38 -33.45 -2.46
CA HIS A 313 14.46 -34.38 -2.78
C HIS A 313 15.43 -34.52 -1.60
N ASP A 314 14.95 -35.10 -0.51
CA ASP A 314 15.52 -36.31 0.09
C ASP A 314 14.72 -36.71 1.34
N GLU A 315 14.70 -38.03 1.57
CA GLU A 315 14.26 -38.75 2.76
C GLU A 315 12.79 -39.24 2.83
N GLN A 316 12.67 -40.57 2.93
CA GLN A 316 11.46 -41.38 2.98
C GLN A 316 10.32 -40.79 3.83
N ALA A 317 9.22 -40.41 3.18
CA ALA A 317 7.91 -40.34 3.83
C ALA A 317 7.05 -41.53 3.39
N GLN A 318 7.00 -42.58 4.21
CA GLN A 318 5.85 -43.49 4.21
C GLN A 318 4.62 -42.70 4.65
N LEU A 319 3.85 -42.20 3.67
CA LEU A 319 2.52 -41.66 3.91
C LEU A 319 1.59 -42.82 4.30
N PRO A 320 0.88 -42.79 5.45
CA PRO A 320 -0.15 -43.77 5.71
C PRO A 320 -1.38 -43.45 4.82
N PRO A 321 -2.05 -44.47 4.26
CA PRO A 321 -3.16 -44.25 3.33
C PRO A 321 -4.38 -43.73 4.09
N LEU A 322 -5.03 -42.68 3.55
CA LEU A 322 -6.31 -42.20 4.05
C LEU A 322 -7.39 -43.26 3.81
N LYS A 323 -7.83 -43.93 4.89
CA LYS A 323 -9.04 -44.76 4.88
C LYS A 323 -10.20 -44.01 5.56
N TRP A 324 -11.15 -43.63 4.72
CA TRP A 324 -12.57 -43.50 5.08
C TRP A 324 -13.02 -44.71 5.92
N SER A 325 -13.62 -44.48 7.08
CA SER A 325 -14.66 -45.35 7.63
C SER A 325 -15.48 -44.65 8.72
N ARG A 326 -16.79 -44.89 8.68
CA ARG A 326 -17.83 -44.39 9.57
C ARG A 326 -18.04 -45.35 10.76
N LYS A 327 -18.18 -44.77 11.95
CA LYS A 327 -19.15 -45.08 13.04
C LYS A 327 -18.84 -46.21 14.07
N GLY A 328 -19.12 -45.88 15.34
CA GLY A 328 -19.11 -46.72 16.57
C GLY A 328 -17.75 -46.65 17.29
N GLU A 329 -17.58 -46.40 18.58
CA GLU A 329 -18.40 -46.57 19.79
C GLU A 329 -17.82 -45.73 20.96
N LYS A 330 -18.51 -45.78 22.11
CA LYS A 330 -18.32 -45.03 23.38
C LYS A 330 -16.91 -45.06 24.03
N GLY A 331 -16.62 -44.01 24.81
CA GLY A 331 -15.70 -44.02 25.97
C GLY A 331 -14.86 -42.74 26.08
N ASP A 332 -15.32 -41.71 26.78
CA ASP A 332 -14.98 -41.32 28.16
C ASP A 332 -13.98 -40.14 28.21
N LYS A 333 -14.01 -39.43 29.32
CA LYS A 333 -13.75 -38.00 29.53
C LYS A 333 -12.27 -37.66 29.61
N GLY A 334 -11.91 -36.51 29.05
CA GLY A 334 -10.66 -35.81 29.35
C GLY A 334 -10.77 -34.31 29.07
N ARG A 335 -10.87 -33.51 30.14
CA ARG A 335 -10.87 -32.04 30.13
C ARG A 335 -9.50 -31.50 29.69
N GLY A 336 -9.47 -30.53 28.78
CA GLY A 336 -8.29 -29.71 28.50
C GLY A 336 -8.61 -28.60 27.49
N LYS A 337 -8.69 -27.36 27.97
CA LYS A 337 -9.38 -26.22 27.33
C LYS A 337 -8.41 -25.44 26.44
N GLY A 338 -8.41 -25.71 25.13
CA GLY A 338 -7.71 -24.92 24.11
C GLY A 338 -8.55 -23.76 23.59
N SER A 339 -8.04 -22.55 23.77
CA SER A 339 -8.61 -21.28 23.34
C SER A 339 -8.67 -21.15 21.81
N GLY A 340 -9.87 -21.27 21.23
CA GLY A 340 -10.17 -20.87 19.85
C GLY A 340 -11.08 -19.64 19.83
N LYS A 341 -10.49 -18.46 19.59
CA LYS A 341 -11.21 -17.21 19.33
C LYS A 341 -12.02 -17.33 18.03
N THR A 342 -13.32 -17.61 18.12
CA THR A 342 -14.29 -17.15 17.11
C THR A 342 -14.84 -15.81 17.57
N GLY A 343 -14.52 -14.75 16.82
CA GLY A 343 -14.85 -13.37 17.12
C GLY A 343 -16.34 -13.13 17.37
N SER A 344 -16.63 -12.60 18.55
CA SER A 344 -17.91 -12.00 18.92
C SER A 344 -18.01 -10.59 18.32
N LYS A 345 -18.97 -10.36 17.43
CA LYS A 345 -19.53 -9.02 17.13
C LYS A 345 -21.01 -9.19 16.77
N THR A 346 -21.91 -8.91 17.72
CA THR A 346 -23.33 -8.65 17.39
C THR A 346 -23.87 -7.49 18.21
N ASP A 347 -23.29 -6.30 18.02
CA ASP A 347 -24.01 -5.02 18.02
C ASP A 347 -24.08 -4.56 16.56
N GLY A 348 -24.92 -5.24 15.77
CA GLY A 348 -25.05 -4.99 14.35
C GLY A 348 -26.47 -5.30 13.92
N ARG A 349 -27.07 -4.40 13.13
CA ARG A 349 -28.46 -4.45 12.67
C ARG A 349 -28.83 -5.82 12.09
N ILE A 350 -30.06 -6.27 12.34
CA ILE A 350 -30.63 -7.46 11.69
C ILE A 350 -31.62 -7.02 10.62
N LYS A 351 -31.55 -7.64 9.45
CA LYS A 351 -32.59 -7.51 8.41
C LYS A 351 -33.69 -8.55 8.68
N VAL A 352 -34.93 -8.09 8.86
CA VAL A 352 -36.12 -8.94 9.02
C VAL A 352 -37.16 -8.46 8.02
N GLY A 353 -37.53 -9.32 7.07
CA GLY A 353 -38.26 -8.88 5.87
C GLY A 353 -37.43 -7.87 5.06
N ASP A 354 -38.05 -6.75 4.67
CA ASP A 354 -37.38 -5.67 3.93
C ASP A 354 -36.76 -4.58 4.83
N SER A 355 -36.95 -4.66 6.15
CA SER A 355 -36.53 -3.63 7.10
C SER A 355 -35.32 -4.04 7.95
N TRP A 356 -34.50 -3.04 8.30
CA TRP A 356 -33.34 -3.19 9.18
C TRP A 356 -33.68 -2.73 10.60
N PHE A 357 -33.35 -3.55 11.59
CA PHE A 357 -33.63 -3.29 13.00
C PHE A 357 -32.35 -3.27 13.84
N ASP A 358 -32.25 -2.30 14.75
CA ASP A 358 -31.17 -2.23 15.74
C ASP A 358 -31.43 -3.22 16.87
N LEU A 359 -30.39 -3.96 17.30
CA LEU A 359 -30.49 -4.91 18.41
C LEU A 359 -29.91 -4.33 19.69
N VAL A 360 -30.54 -4.69 20.81
CA VAL A 360 -30.12 -4.35 22.16
C VAL A 360 -29.65 -5.62 22.88
N SER A 361 -28.71 -5.46 23.81
CA SER A 361 -28.14 -6.56 24.61
C SER A 361 -28.77 -6.71 26.00
N LYS A 362 -29.47 -5.67 26.47
CA LYS A 362 -30.09 -5.59 27.80
C LYS A 362 -31.55 -5.17 27.69
N THR A 363 -32.40 -5.67 28.57
CA THR A 363 -33.74 -5.11 28.78
C THR A 363 -33.64 -3.76 29.50
N PRO A 364 -34.69 -2.92 29.47
CA PRO A 364 -34.76 -1.68 30.27
C PRO A 364 -34.56 -1.93 31.77
N ASP A 365 -34.97 -3.10 32.26
CA ASP A 365 -34.75 -3.56 33.64
C ASP A 365 -33.32 -4.03 33.94
N GLY A 366 -32.38 -3.85 33.00
CA GLY A 366 -30.97 -4.18 33.16
C GLY A 366 -30.61 -5.67 33.08
N ARG A 367 -31.56 -6.56 32.73
CA ARG A 367 -31.30 -8.00 32.58
C ARG A 367 -30.72 -8.32 31.20
N GLU A 368 -29.78 -9.25 31.15
CA GLU A 368 -29.15 -9.67 29.88
C GLU A 368 -30.10 -10.53 29.02
N LEU A 369 -30.20 -10.19 27.74
CA LEU A 369 -30.96 -10.98 26.76
C LEU A 369 -30.14 -12.19 26.29
N CYS A 370 -30.83 -13.31 26.08
CA CYS A 370 -30.21 -14.52 25.58
C CYS A 370 -29.94 -14.41 24.07
N TYR A 371 -28.67 -14.29 23.70
CA TYR A 371 -28.23 -14.31 22.30
C TYR A 371 -28.58 -15.61 21.58
N ALA A 372 -28.45 -16.76 22.26
CA ALA A 372 -28.75 -18.06 21.68
C ALA A 372 -30.24 -18.22 21.34
N PHE A 373 -31.13 -17.58 22.11
CA PHE A 373 -32.56 -17.54 21.81
C PHE A 373 -32.84 -16.74 20.53
N ASN A 374 -32.13 -15.63 20.30
CA ASN A 374 -32.38 -14.70 19.19
C ASN A 374 -31.72 -15.08 17.86
N ILE A 375 -31.02 -16.22 17.79
CA ILE A 375 -30.46 -16.78 16.56
C ILE A 375 -31.24 -18.03 16.15
N LYS A 376 -31.19 -18.42 14.87
CA LYS A 376 -31.90 -19.60 14.33
C LYS A 376 -31.60 -20.92 15.08
N ARG A 377 -30.45 -21.00 15.78
CA ARG A 377 -30.04 -22.18 16.56
C ARG A 377 -30.93 -22.43 17.79
N GLY A 378 -31.58 -21.40 18.34
CA GLY A 378 -32.39 -21.49 19.55
C GLY A 378 -31.56 -21.75 20.83
N CYS A 379 -32.14 -21.43 21.98
CA CYS A 379 -31.51 -21.72 23.27
C CYS A 379 -31.79 -23.18 23.69
N GLN A 380 -30.75 -24.01 23.70
CA GLN A 380 -30.85 -25.44 24.06
C GLN A 380 -30.67 -25.72 25.57
N ASN A 381 -30.40 -24.69 26.37
CA ASN A 381 -30.12 -24.85 27.80
C ASN A 381 -31.41 -24.73 28.63
N LYS A 382 -31.82 -25.83 29.29
CA LYS A 382 -33.04 -25.92 30.11
C LYS A 382 -33.02 -25.06 31.40
N GLY A 383 -31.89 -24.42 31.72
CA GLY A 383 -31.72 -23.50 32.87
C GLY A 383 -31.02 -22.19 32.51
N CYS A 384 -31.38 -21.60 31.37
CA CYS A 384 -30.72 -20.36 30.91
C CYS A 384 -30.98 -19.19 31.88
N LYS A 385 -29.91 -18.60 32.45
CA LYS A 385 -29.99 -17.43 33.35
C LYS A 385 -30.28 -16.10 32.63
N ARG A 386 -30.40 -16.11 31.30
CA ARG A 386 -30.63 -14.93 30.45
C ARG A 386 -32.07 -14.90 29.95
N VAL A 387 -32.61 -13.70 29.76
CA VAL A 387 -34.02 -13.51 29.37
C VAL A 387 -34.24 -13.94 27.91
N HIS A 388 -35.24 -14.78 27.68
CA HIS A 388 -35.67 -15.23 26.36
C HIS A 388 -36.70 -14.27 25.76
N ALA A 389 -36.23 -13.12 25.29
CA ALA A 389 -37.07 -12.09 24.65
C ALA A 389 -36.41 -11.53 23.39
N CYS A 390 -37.21 -10.89 22.54
CA CYS A 390 -36.75 -10.28 21.29
C CYS A 390 -35.73 -9.16 21.53
N ARG A 391 -34.59 -9.22 20.83
CA ARG A 391 -33.51 -8.22 20.93
C ARG A 391 -33.74 -6.93 20.16
N ILE A 392 -34.78 -6.82 19.34
CA ILE A 392 -35.04 -5.59 18.56
C ILE A 392 -35.43 -4.45 19.50
N LYS A 393 -34.81 -3.28 19.31
CA LYS A 393 -35.07 -2.09 20.11
C LYS A 393 -36.57 -1.76 20.09
N GLY A 394 -37.21 -1.83 21.26
CA GLY A 394 -38.62 -1.50 21.44
C GLY A 394 -39.62 -2.67 21.34
N CYS A 395 -39.19 -3.90 21.04
CA CYS A 395 -40.11 -5.04 20.93
C CYS A 395 -40.23 -5.87 22.22
N GLN A 396 -39.14 -6.51 22.64
CA GLN A 396 -39.09 -7.40 23.82
C GLN A 396 -40.18 -8.50 23.89
N GLY A 397 -40.79 -8.87 22.76
CA GLY A 397 -41.80 -9.93 22.71
C GLY A 397 -41.25 -11.33 22.98
N ASN A 398 -42.14 -12.29 23.21
CA ASN A 398 -41.86 -13.72 23.44
C ASN A 398 -41.48 -14.48 22.15
N HIS A 399 -40.70 -13.83 21.28
CA HIS A 399 -40.24 -14.37 20.02
C HIS A 399 -38.78 -13.97 19.75
N PRO A 400 -38.04 -14.76 18.96
CA PRO A 400 -36.67 -14.41 18.61
C PRO A 400 -36.62 -13.30 17.56
N ALA A 401 -35.53 -12.50 17.57
CA ALA A 401 -35.35 -11.36 16.66
C ALA A 401 -35.52 -11.70 15.17
N PHE A 402 -35.15 -12.90 14.73
CA PHE A 402 -35.31 -13.31 13.32
C PHE A 402 -36.76 -13.56 12.89
N GLN A 403 -37.72 -13.64 13.83
CA GLN A 403 -39.15 -13.84 13.58
C GLN A 403 -39.98 -12.59 13.83
N HIS A 404 -39.35 -11.42 14.01
CA HIS A 404 -40.05 -10.22 14.47
C HIS A 404 -41.16 -9.72 13.55
N GLY A 405 -41.04 -9.91 12.23
CA GLY A 405 -42.09 -9.58 11.27
C GLY A 405 -43.13 -10.68 11.01
N ALA A 406 -42.96 -11.88 11.58
CA ALA A 406 -43.82 -13.03 11.29
C ALA A 406 -45.04 -13.13 12.22
N GLN A 407 -45.08 -12.37 13.32
CA GLN A 407 -46.15 -12.44 14.33
C GLN A 407 -47.03 -11.17 14.40
N GLY A 408 -46.81 -10.18 13.53
CA GLY A 408 -47.59 -8.93 13.47
C GLY A 408 -48.91 -9.07 12.71
N GLY A 409 -49.66 -10.13 12.99
CA GLY A 409 -50.95 -10.42 12.39
C GLY A 409 -51.91 -11.05 13.40
N SER A 410 -52.14 -10.35 14.52
CA SER A 410 -53.36 -10.31 15.35
C SER A 410 -53.11 -9.46 16.59
#